data_AF-A0A521MD85-F1
#
_entry.id   AF-A0A521MD85-F1
#
_cell.length_a   1.000
_cell.length_b   1.000
_cell.length_c   1.000
_cell.angle_alpha   90.00
_cell.angle_beta   90.00
_cell.angle_gamma   90.00
#
_symmetry.space_group_name_H-M   'P 1'
#
loop_
_entity.id
_entity.type
_entity.pdbx_description
1 polymer ?
#
loop_
_entity_poly.entity_id
_entity_poly.type
_entity_poly.pdbx_seq_one_letter_code
_entity_poly.pdbx_strand_id
1 'polypeptide(L)'
;MVDHDQVPASAAPDAAESPADFLATLATTLQSGDGIDKDLAKILATELLIGNPAKDASARAVSSIVKLAKDRATPAKDGEAPDA
;
A
#
# COMPACT_ATOMS: atom_id res chain seq x y z
N MET A 1 -7.63 44.47 30.24
CA MET A 1 -8.41 43.24 30.42
C MET A 1 -8.65 42.71 29.02
N VAL A 2 -7.74 41.90 28.50
CA VAL A 2 -7.91 41.25 27.19
C VAL A 2 -8.20 39.80 27.55
N ASP A 3 -9.47 39.44 27.46
CA ASP A 3 -9.96 38.08 27.60
C ASP A 3 -9.26 37.20 26.56
N HIS A 4 -8.19 36.54 26.99
CA HIS A 4 -7.67 35.33 26.35
C HIS A 4 -8.61 34.19 26.71
N ASP A 5 -9.85 34.27 26.21
CA ASP A 5 -10.77 33.14 26.27
C ASP A 5 -10.31 32.08 25.27
N GLN A 6 -10.14 30.88 25.80
CA GLN A 6 -9.45 29.76 25.20
C GLN A 6 -10.01 29.35 23.84
N VAL A 7 -9.07 29.05 22.95
CA VAL A 7 -9.22 28.23 21.75
C VAL A 7 -9.97 26.93 22.09
N PRO A 8 -10.93 26.48 21.26
CA PRO A 8 -11.96 25.51 21.61
C PRO A 8 -11.41 24.17 22.10
N ALA A 9 -12.23 23.57 22.97
CA ALA A 9 -12.17 22.22 23.50
C ALA A 9 -11.37 21.24 22.63
N SER A 10 -10.29 20.73 23.23
CA SER A 10 -9.58 19.53 22.80
C SER A 10 -10.58 18.51 22.26
N ALA A 11 -10.36 18.13 21.00
CA ALA A 11 -10.91 16.92 20.43
C ALA A 11 -10.74 15.78 21.44
N ALA A 12 -11.81 15.01 21.63
CA ALA A 12 -11.77 13.77 22.38
C ALA A 12 -10.57 12.92 21.90
N PRO A 13 -9.90 12.15 22.78
CA PRO A 13 -8.85 11.25 22.31
C PRO A 13 -9.48 10.31 21.30
N ASP A 14 -9.09 10.43 20.03
CA ASP A 14 -9.37 9.43 19.01
C ASP A 14 -9.06 8.07 19.63
N ALA A 15 -10.02 7.14 19.57
CA ALA A 15 -9.77 5.78 19.97
C ALA A 15 -8.47 5.33 19.28
N ALA A 16 -7.42 5.05 20.05
CA ALA A 16 -6.09 4.85 19.51
C ALA A 16 -6.14 3.79 18.40
N GLU A 17 -5.86 4.21 17.16
CA GLU A 17 -5.90 3.34 15.98
C GLU A 17 -5.02 2.11 16.25
N SER A 18 -5.54 0.91 15.98
CA SER A 18 -4.73 -0.28 16.17
C SER A 18 -3.65 -0.34 15.07
N PRO A 19 -2.48 -0.94 15.33
CA PRO A 19 -1.47 -1.13 14.29
C PRO A 19 -2.01 -1.84 13.04
N ALA A 20 -2.99 -2.73 13.20
CA ALA A 20 -3.61 -3.43 12.07
C ALA A 20 -4.48 -2.49 11.22
N ASP A 21 -5.23 -1.59 11.86
CA ASP A 21 -6.06 -0.60 11.17
C ASP A 21 -5.19 0.40 10.40
N PHE A 22 -4.11 0.87 11.03
CA PHE A 22 -3.13 1.72 10.36
C PHE A 22 -2.55 1.07 9.11
N LEU A 23 -2.14 -0.20 9.19
CA LEU A 23 -1.59 -0.93 8.04
C LEU A 23 -2.61 -1.15 6.92
N ALA A 24 -3.88 -1.40 7.27
CA ALA A 24 -4.96 -1.53 6.29
C ALA A 24 -5.25 -0.19 5.57
N THR A 25 -5.26 0.91 6.32
CA THR A 25 -5.37 2.27 5.77
C THR A 25 -4.19 2.57 4.85
N LEU A 26 -2.96 2.30 5.28
CA LEU A 26 -1.76 2.51 4.48
C LEU A 26 -1.78 1.70 3.17
N ALA A 27 -2.17 0.42 3.23
CA ALA A 27 -2.33 -0.42 2.05
C ALA A 27 -3.33 0.19 1.04
N THR A 28 -4.47 0.67 1.54
CA THR A 28 -5.51 1.32 0.73
C THR A 28 -5.01 2.62 0.10
N THR A 29 -4.27 3.44 0.87
CA THR A 29 -3.68 4.69 0.39
C THR A 29 -2.67 4.43 -0.73
N LEU A 30 -1.77 3.46 -0.56
CA LEU A 30 -0.78 3.10 -1.59
C LEU A 30 -1.46 2.60 -2.87
N GLN A 31 -2.50 1.76 -2.73
CA GLN A 31 -3.25 1.26 -3.88
C GLN A 31 -4.08 2.34 -4.59
N SER A 32 -4.46 3.41 -3.90
CA SER A 32 -5.26 4.50 -4.49
C SER A 32 -4.40 5.64 -5.02
N GLY A 33 -3.16 5.80 -4.52
CA GLY A 33 -2.28 6.91 -4.89
C GLY A 33 -1.90 6.94 -6.37
N ASP A 34 -1.89 8.14 -6.93
CA ASP A 34 -1.42 8.39 -8.30
C ASP A 34 0.10 8.24 -8.40
N GLY A 35 0.56 7.70 -9.52
CA GLY A 35 1.99 7.43 -9.74
C GLY A 35 2.57 6.29 -8.89
N ILE A 36 1.76 5.66 -8.03
CA ILE A 36 2.13 4.43 -7.33
C ILE A 36 1.90 3.23 -8.25
N ASP A 37 2.88 2.35 -8.31
CA ASP A 37 2.78 1.07 -8.98
C ASP A 37 1.74 0.17 -8.29
N LYS A 38 0.60 -0.05 -8.96
CA LYS A 38 -0.56 -0.74 -8.38
C LYS A 38 -0.28 -2.21 -8.06
N ASP A 39 0.49 -2.89 -8.91
CA ASP A 39 0.83 -4.30 -8.70
C ASP A 39 1.81 -4.44 -7.53
N LEU A 40 2.79 -3.53 -7.45
CA LEU A 40 3.71 -3.49 -6.32
C LEU A 40 2.99 -3.16 -5.01
N ALA A 41 2.12 -2.15 -5.00
CA ALA A 41 1.31 -1.81 -3.84
C ALA A 41 0.43 -2.99 -3.38
N LYS A 42 -0.12 -3.76 -4.32
CA LYS A 42 -0.88 -4.98 -4.03
C LYS A 42 -0.02 -6.08 -3.39
N ILE A 43 1.22 -6.26 -3.85
CA ILE A 43 2.16 -7.22 -3.22
C ILE A 43 2.43 -6.81 -1.77
N LEU A 44 2.72 -5.53 -1.52
CA LEU A 44 2.98 -5.02 -0.17
C LEU A 44 1.75 -5.18 0.73
N ALA A 45 0.56 -4.85 0.23
CA ALA A 45 -0.71 -5.01 0.93
C ALA A 45 -0.99 -6.46 1.35
N THR A 46 -0.61 -7.43 0.51
CA THR A 46 -0.89 -8.85 0.73
C THR A 46 0.10 -9.49 1.70
N GLU A 47 1.39 -9.17 1.54
CA GLU A 47 2.46 -9.89 2.25
C GLU A 47 2.92 -9.16 3.52
N LEU A 48 2.93 -7.82 3.53
CA LEU A 48 3.63 -7.04 4.56
C LEU A 48 2.72 -6.09 5.35
N LEU A 49 1.72 -5.48 4.74
CA LEU A 49 0.85 -4.48 5.38
C LEU A 49 -0.40 -5.14 5.98
N ILE A 50 -0.18 -6.19 6.77
CA ILE A 50 -1.23 -6.92 7.49
C ILE A 50 -0.86 -7.00 8.96
N GLY A 51 -1.87 -7.06 9.84
CA GLY A 51 -1.64 -7.02 11.30
C GLY A 51 -0.85 -8.21 11.85
N ASN A 52 -0.76 -9.33 11.13
CA ASN A 52 -0.01 -10.51 11.54
C ASN A 52 0.64 -11.21 10.32
N PRO A 53 1.76 -10.67 9.81
CA PRO A 53 2.43 -11.25 8.66
C PRO A 53 3.05 -12.61 9.00
N ALA A 54 3.17 -13.46 7.98
CA ALA A 54 3.88 -14.73 8.13
C ALA A 54 5.37 -14.50 8.43
N LYS A 55 6.03 -15.47 9.08
CA LYS A 55 7.47 -15.36 9.40
C LYS A 55 8.35 -15.18 8.16
N ASP A 56 7.90 -15.72 7.04
CA ASP A 56 8.54 -15.66 5.72
C ASP A 56 7.97 -14.55 4.82
N ALA A 57 7.15 -13.64 5.35
CA ALA A 57 6.47 -12.59 4.59
C ALA A 57 7.42 -11.75 3.71
N SER A 58 8.59 -11.36 4.25
CA SER A 58 9.59 -10.61 3.48
C SER A 58 10.13 -11.42 2.30
N ALA A 59 10.38 -12.72 2.49
CA ALA A 59 10.85 -13.58 1.41
C ALA A 59 9.77 -13.76 0.33
N ARG A 60 8.50 -13.88 0.71
CA ARG A 60 7.36 -13.94 -0.22
C ARG A 60 7.20 -12.66 -1.00
N ALA A 61 7.23 -11.50 -0.33
CA ALA A 61 7.17 -10.20 -0.97
C ALA A 61 8.28 -10.04 -2.02
N VAL A 62 9.54 -10.35 -1.66
CA VAL A 62 10.67 -10.30 -2.59
C VAL A 62 10.46 -11.24 -3.79
N SER A 63 10.03 -12.48 -3.55
CA SER A 63 9.74 -13.44 -4.63
C SER A 63 8.67 -12.92 -5.60
N SER A 64 7.59 -12.33 -5.06
CA SER A 64 6.51 -11.74 -5.86
C SER A 64 6.96 -10.53 -6.65
N ILE A 65 7.80 -9.67 -6.07
CA ILE A 65 8.38 -8.50 -6.76
C ILE A 65 9.32 -8.95 -7.89
N VAL A 66 10.15 -9.96 -7.66
CA VAL A 66 11.03 -10.52 -8.70
C VAL A 66 10.19 -11.12 -9.83
N LYS A 67 9.08 -11.80 -9.52
CA LYS A 67 8.15 -12.31 -10.53
C LYS A 67 7.53 -11.17 -11.34
N LEU A 68 7.01 -10.14 -10.67
CA LEU A 68 6.45 -8.94 -11.33
C LEU A 68 7.48 -8.28 -12.25
N ALA A 69 8.73 -8.14 -11.80
CA ALA A 69 9.81 -7.57 -12.60
C ALA A 69 10.12 -8.44 -13.84
N LYS A 70 10.14 -9.78 -13.69
CA LYS A 70 10.33 -10.70 -14.83
C LYS A 70 9.18 -10.61 -15.83
N ASP A 71 7.94 -10.58 -15.35
CA ASP A 71 6.76 -10.48 -16.19
C ASP A 71 6.79 -9.17 -17.01
N ARG A 72 7.21 -8.06 -16.40
CA ARG A 72 7.36 -6.76 -17.08
C ARG A 72 8.60 -6.63 -17.97
N ALA A 73 9.67 -7.32 -17.63
CA ALA A 73 10.88 -7.37 -18.45
C ALA A 73 10.73 -8.31 -19.66
N THR A 74 9.68 -9.13 -19.71
CA THR A 74 9.39 -9.99 -20.85
C THR A 74 8.86 -9.13 -21.99
N PRO A 75 9.58 -8.97 -23.11
CA PRO A 75 9.05 -8.24 -24.25
C PRO A 75 7.79 -8.97 -24.73
N ALA A 76 6.75 -8.20 -25.09
CA ALA A 76 5.66 -8.75 -25.88
C ALA A 76 6.32 -9.41 -27.11
N LYS A 77 6.04 -10.69 -27.35
CA LYS A 77 6.53 -11.32 -28.58
C LYS A 77 5.97 -10.51 -29.74
N ASP A 78 6.85 -9.84 -30.48
CA ASP A 78 6.53 -9.28 -31.79
C ASP A 78 5.89 -10.40 -32.61
N GLY A 79 4.61 -10.28 -32.93
CA GLY A 79 3.87 -11.36 -33.57
C GLY A 79 2.36 -11.20 -33.72
N GLU A 80 1.72 -10.15 -33.21
CA GLU A 80 0.34 -9.82 -33.56
C GLU A 80 0.28 -8.43 -34.18
N ALA A 81 0.83 -8.31 -35.39
CA ALA A 81 0.31 -7.34 -36.33
C ALA A 81 -1.07 -7.87 -36.77
N PRO A 82 -2.16 -7.08 -36.67
CA PRO A 82 -3.42 -7.48 -37.27
C PRO A 82 -3.25 -7.45 -38.79
N ASP A 83 -3.32 -8.63 -39.40
CA ASP A 83 -3.57 -8.81 -40.83
C ASP A 83 -5.04 -8.41 -41.08
N ALA A 84 -5.28 -7.16 -41.49
CA ALA A 84 -6.52 -6.71 -42.16
C ALA A 84 -6.37 -5.27 -42.70
#